data_AF-A0A947DXY0-F1
#
_entry.id   AF-A0A947DXY0-F1
#
_cell.length_a   1.000
_cell.length_b   1.000
_cell.length_c   1.000
_cell.angle_alpha   90.00
_cell.angle_beta   90.00
_cell.angle_gamma   90.00
#
_symmetry.space_group_name_H-M   'P 1'
#
loop_
_entity.id
_entity.type
_entity.pdbx_description
1 polymer ?
#
loop_
_entity_poly.entity_id
_entity_poly.type
_entity_poly.pdbx_seq_one_letter_code
_entity_poly.pdbx_strand_id
1 'polypeptide(L)'
;MPDNRFMQLALAQAREAAAAGEVPVGALVVRHGQVIATGRNAPIDGNDPTAHAEIVALRAAAQALGNYRLDECELFVTLEPCAMCSGAMLQARLKRVVFGAPDPKTGTAGSVINLFAQPLLNHQTELQGGVLEGQSRALLQEFFRQRRSANREATQLAHPLRDDALRTPDAAFEDLPGYPWPPRYLSDLPALGGLRMHYLDEQGQGQGGDQALTYLCLHGNPAWSYLYRKMIPVFLKAGHRVVAPDLIGFGKSDKPKKDRFHTFSAHRQILLELVERLDLKNVVLVVQDWGGLLGLTLPLAAPGRYKGLLVMNTLLACGDAPLPDGILAWREMCSRHPQLDLARLLARDNPQMRTQECCAYSAPFPDKGHRAALRAFPGMVPASENTDGAAISREAREFWRQRWNGQTLMAIGAQDTVFGEPVMRALQTQIRGCGDPMVLPQAGHFVPEHGEQIAQRAMQFFKF
;
A
#
# COMPACT_ATOMS: atom_id res chain seq x y z
N MET A 1 -27.79 -24.18 30.47
CA MET A 1 -28.65 -24.28 29.27
C MET A 1 -27.97 -25.16 28.23
N PRO A 2 -28.71 -26.02 27.52
CA PRO A 2 -28.17 -26.98 26.54
C PRO A 2 -27.34 -26.32 25.42
N ASP A 3 -27.70 -25.11 25.00
CA ASP A 3 -27.00 -24.38 23.93
C ASP A 3 -25.53 -24.09 24.26
N ASN A 4 -25.22 -23.72 25.50
CA ASN A 4 -23.84 -23.48 25.93
C ASN A 4 -23.00 -24.75 25.80
N ARG A 5 -23.58 -25.93 26.08
CA ARG A 5 -22.87 -27.21 25.96
C ARG A 5 -22.52 -27.51 24.51
N PHE A 6 -23.47 -27.34 23.58
CA PHE A 6 -23.18 -27.56 22.16
C PHE A 6 -22.24 -26.50 21.59
N MET A 7 -22.38 -25.24 22.00
CA MET A 7 -21.45 -24.19 21.58
C MET A 7 -20.02 -24.43 22.11
N GLN A 8 -19.85 -24.99 23.30
CA GLN A 8 -18.53 -25.42 23.80
C GLN A 8 -17.90 -26.51 22.93
N LEU A 9 -18.70 -27.46 22.44
CA LEU A 9 -18.25 -28.49 21.51
C LEU A 9 -17.92 -27.90 20.12
N ALA A 10 -18.69 -26.92 19.64
CA ALA A 10 -18.37 -26.18 18.41
C ALA A 10 -17.06 -25.38 18.57
N LEU A 11 -16.82 -24.78 19.74
CA LEU A 11 -15.54 -24.14 20.09
C LEU A 11 -14.37 -25.13 20.12
N ALA A 12 -14.60 -26.40 20.49
CA ALA A 12 -13.55 -27.43 20.39
C ALA A 12 -13.16 -27.66 18.93
N GLN A 13 -14.13 -27.78 18.02
CA GLN A 13 -13.89 -27.90 16.58
C GLN A 13 -13.19 -26.64 16.00
N ALA A 14 -13.56 -25.45 16.48
CA ALA A 14 -12.90 -24.20 16.10
C ALA A 14 -11.42 -24.16 16.53
N ARG A 15 -11.08 -24.72 17.70
CA ARG A 15 -9.68 -24.85 18.16
C ARG A 15 -8.90 -25.83 17.29
N GLU A 16 -9.52 -26.91 16.84
CA GLU A 16 -8.89 -27.84 15.91
C GLU A 16 -8.62 -27.21 14.53
N ALA A 17 -9.54 -26.38 14.02
CA ALA A 17 -9.29 -25.59 12.82
C ALA A 17 -8.08 -24.65 13.01
N ALA A 18 -8.02 -23.91 14.12
CA ALA A 18 -6.85 -23.08 14.42
C ALA A 18 -5.54 -23.88 14.46
N ALA A 19 -5.55 -25.08 15.06
CA ALA A 19 -4.37 -25.96 15.12
C ALA A 19 -3.92 -26.44 13.73
N ALA A 20 -4.83 -26.53 12.76
CA ALA A 20 -4.54 -26.82 11.35
C ALA A 20 -4.15 -25.55 10.54
N GLY A 21 -4.09 -24.37 11.15
CA GLY A 21 -3.80 -23.11 10.45
C GLY A 21 -5.00 -22.49 9.72
N GLU A 22 -6.19 -23.03 9.93
CA GLU A 22 -7.47 -22.56 9.38
C GLU A 22 -8.09 -21.47 10.27
N VAL A 23 -8.93 -20.62 9.69
CA VAL A 23 -9.70 -19.64 10.47
C VAL A 23 -10.56 -20.40 11.50
N PRO A 24 -10.51 -20.07 12.80
CA PRO A 24 -11.10 -20.90 13.86
C PRO A 24 -12.61 -20.75 13.94
N VAL A 25 -13.30 -21.44 13.04
CA VAL A 25 -14.75 -21.61 13.06
C VAL A 25 -15.04 -23.11 13.16
N GLY A 26 -15.92 -23.44 14.09
CA GLY A 26 -16.40 -24.80 14.30
C GLY A 26 -17.93 -24.82 14.33
N ALA A 27 -18.49 -25.92 13.88
CA ALA A 27 -19.93 -26.13 13.81
C ALA A 27 -20.33 -27.56 14.20
N LEU A 28 -21.58 -27.72 14.60
CA LEU A 28 -22.20 -29.00 14.93
C LEU A 28 -23.61 -29.06 14.36
N VAL A 29 -24.05 -30.26 13.99
CA VAL A 29 -25.46 -30.55 13.75
C VAL A 29 -25.96 -31.46 14.88
N VAL A 30 -27.06 -31.06 15.51
CA VAL A 30 -27.69 -31.74 16.63
C VAL A 30 -29.11 -32.14 16.25
N ARG A 31 -29.55 -33.34 16.62
CA ARG A 31 -30.93 -33.80 16.44
C ARG A 31 -31.39 -34.49 17.71
N HIS A 32 -32.54 -34.08 18.25
CA HIS A 32 -33.08 -34.58 19.52
C HIS A 32 -32.05 -34.57 20.67
N GLY A 33 -31.25 -33.51 20.74
CA GLY A 33 -30.21 -33.36 21.77
C GLY A 33 -28.96 -34.22 21.60
N GLN A 34 -28.83 -34.95 20.48
CA GLN A 34 -27.65 -35.75 20.15
C GLN A 34 -26.87 -35.09 19.01
N VAL A 35 -25.54 -35.05 19.12
CA VAL A 35 -24.67 -34.56 18.04
C VAL A 35 -24.64 -35.61 16.93
N ILE A 36 -25.10 -35.23 15.75
CA ILE A 36 -25.13 -36.07 14.54
C ILE A 36 -23.84 -35.92 13.74
N ALA A 37 -23.33 -34.69 13.66
CA ALA A 37 -22.10 -34.40 12.94
C ALA A 37 -21.39 -33.18 13.51
N THR A 38 -20.08 -33.11 13.25
CA THR A 38 -19.24 -31.95 13.54
C THR A 38 -18.63 -31.42 12.24
N GLY A 39 -18.24 -30.16 12.26
CA GLY A 39 -17.53 -29.54 11.16
C GLY A 39 -16.62 -28.43 11.67
N ARG A 40 -15.56 -28.16 10.91
CA ARG A 40 -14.62 -27.07 11.16
C ARG A 40 -14.18 -26.53 9.81
N ASN A 41 -13.74 -25.27 9.78
CA ASN A 41 -13.17 -24.71 8.56
C ASN A 41 -12.00 -25.57 8.07
N ALA A 42 -12.02 -25.90 6.78
CA ALA A 42 -10.93 -26.57 6.07
C ALA A 42 -10.70 -26.06 4.63
N PRO A 43 -10.87 -24.75 4.31
CA PRO A 43 -10.69 -24.25 2.94
C PRO A 43 -9.25 -24.32 2.42
N ILE A 44 -8.24 -24.16 3.29
CA ILE A 44 -6.81 -24.25 2.93
C ILE A 44 -6.45 -25.72 2.72
N ASP A 45 -6.69 -26.57 3.72
CA ASP A 45 -6.33 -27.99 3.66
C ASP A 45 -7.08 -28.72 2.54
N GLY A 46 -8.37 -28.43 2.39
CA GLY A 46 -9.23 -29.06 1.40
C GLY A 46 -9.10 -28.47 0.00
N ASN A 47 -8.42 -27.32 -0.17
CA ASN A 47 -8.49 -26.49 -1.38
C ASN A 47 -9.94 -26.28 -1.87
N ASP A 48 -10.88 -26.22 -0.93
CA ASP A 48 -12.33 -26.13 -1.19
C ASP A 48 -12.84 -24.79 -0.65
N PRO A 49 -13.17 -23.82 -1.53
CA PRO A 49 -13.66 -22.51 -1.09
C PRO A 49 -15.00 -22.60 -0.34
N THR A 50 -15.69 -23.75 -0.39
CA THR A 50 -16.96 -23.99 0.30
C THR A 50 -16.82 -24.76 1.61
N ALA A 51 -15.61 -25.21 2.00
CA ALA A 51 -15.35 -25.99 3.21
C ALA A 51 -15.38 -25.13 4.50
N HIS A 52 -16.41 -24.32 4.64
CA HIS A 52 -16.77 -23.64 5.88
C HIS A 52 -17.32 -24.65 6.88
N ALA A 53 -17.12 -24.40 8.17
CA ALA A 53 -17.50 -25.29 9.25
C ALA A 53 -18.96 -25.78 9.15
N GLU A 54 -19.88 -24.87 8.80
CA GLU A 54 -21.30 -25.17 8.67
C GLU A 54 -21.59 -26.09 7.49
N ILE A 55 -20.96 -25.84 6.33
CA ILE A 55 -21.11 -26.69 5.15
C ILE A 55 -20.54 -28.09 5.41
N VAL A 56 -19.38 -28.17 6.05
CA VAL A 56 -18.76 -29.44 6.44
C VAL A 56 -19.68 -30.22 7.38
N ALA A 57 -20.23 -29.56 8.41
CA ALA A 57 -21.14 -30.19 9.36
C ALA A 57 -22.47 -30.64 8.71
N LEU A 58 -23.05 -29.82 7.82
CA LEU A 58 -24.26 -30.15 7.06
C LEU A 58 -24.05 -31.36 6.15
N ARG A 59 -22.94 -31.39 5.39
CA ARG A 59 -22.60 -32.52 4.50
C ARG A 59 -22.44 -33.80 5.31
N ALA A 60 -21.71 -33.77 6.42
CA ALA A 60 -21.51 -34.92 7.30
C ALA A 60 -22.83 -35.39 7.93
N ALA A 61 -23.69 -34.47 8.37
CA ALA A 61 -25.01 -34.82 8.91
C ALA A 61 -25.92 -35.46 7.86
N ALA A 62 -25.93 -34.93 6.63
CA ALA A 62 -26.72 -35.47 5.54
C ALA A 62 -26.28 -36.89 5.16
N GLN A 63 -24.98 -37.14 5.15
CA GLN A 63 -24.42 -38.48 4.96
C GLN A 63 -24.83 -39.43 6.10
N ALA A 64 -24.68 -38.99 7.35
CA ALA A 64 -25.02 -39.80 8.52
C ALA A 64 -26.52 -40.17 8.59
N LEU A 65 -27.40 -39.28 8.13
CA LEU A 65 -28.85 -39.50 8.11
C LEU A 65 -29.36 -40.08 6.78
N GLY A 66 -28.50 -40.19 5.76
CA GLY A 66 -28.90 -40.62 4.42
C GLY A 66 -29.91 -39.68 3.75
N ASN A 67 -29.94 -38.40 4.13
CA ASN A 67 -30.91 -37.42 3.63
C ASN A 67 -30.31 -36.02 3.57
N TYR A 68 -30.50 -35.34 2.44
CA TYR A 68 -30.05 -33.95 2.25
C TYR A 68 -30.92 -32.93 3.01
N ARG A 69 -32.15 -33.32 3.39
CA ARG A 69 -32.99 -32.56 4.30
C ARG A 69 -32.73 -33.02 5.73
N LEU A 70 -32.47 -32.04 6.58
CA LEU A 70 -32.09 -32.20 7.98
C LEU A 70 -33.22 -31.65 8.87
N ASP A 71 -34.45 -32.03 8.57
CA ASP A 71 -35.61 -31.65 9.38
C ASP A 71 -35.40 -32.11 10.85
N GLU A 72 -35.87 -31.29 11.80
CA GLU A 72 -35.62 -31.43 13.25
C GLU A 72 -34.16 -31.29 13.71
N CYS A 73 -33.21 -31.01 12.79
CA CYS A 73 -31.84 -30.71 13.18
C CYS A 73 -31.66 -29.23 13.53
N GLU A 74 -30.77 -29.00 14.49
CA GLU A 74 -30.31 -27.69 14.93
C GLU A 74 -28.82 -27.57 14.63
N LEU A 75 -28.36 -26.42 14.14
CA LEU A 75 -26.94 -26.17 13.88
C LEU A 75 -26.37 -25.16 14.87
N PHE A 76 -25.23 -25.49 15.46
CA PHE A 76 -24.47 -24.62 16.36
C PHE A 76 -23.18 -24.22 15.66
N VAL A 77 -22.86 -22.93 15.56
CA VAL A 77 -21.62 -22.43 14.91
C VAL A 77 -20.99 -21.30 15.72
N THR A 78 -19.65 -21.26 15.80
CA THR A 78 -18.97 -20.27 16.64
C THR A 78 -19.00 -18.83 16.07
N LEU A 79 -19.23 -18.67 14.77
CA LEU A 79 -19.29 -17.38 14.07
C LEU A 79 -20.61 -17.28 13.30
N GLU A 80 -21.16 -16.07 13.19
CA GLU A 80 -22.34 -15.82 12.36
C GLU A 80 -22.14 -16.30 10.91
N PRO A 81 -23.12 -17.02 10.33
CA PRO A 81 -22.97 -17.61 9.01
C PRO A 81 -22.99 -16.58 7.89
N CYS A 82 -22.14 -16.80 6.88
CA CYS A 82 -22.14 -16.03 5.65
C CYS A 82 -23.31 -16.44 4.72
N ALA A 83 -23.50 -15.69 3.61
CA ALA A 83 -24.62 -15.91 2.68
C ALA A 83 -24.70 -17.35 2.14
N MET A 84 -23.55 -17.96 1.84
CA MET A 84 -23.46 -19.34 1.35
C MET A 84 -23.95 -20.34 2.40
N CYS A 85 -23.42 -20.26 3.62
CA CYS A 85 -23.77 -21.15 4.72
C CYS A 85 -25.26 -21.00 5.09
N SER A 86 -25.75 -19.77 5.21
CA SER A 86 -27.17 -19.48 5.49
C SER A 86 -28.10 -20.03 4.41
N GLY A 87 -27.75 -19.87 3.13
CA GLY A 87 -28.51 -20.46 2.02
C GLY A 87 -28.57 -21.99 2.10
N ALA A 88 -27.45 -22.64 2.42
CA ALA A 88 -27.39 -24.09 2.60
C ALA A 88 -28.25 -24.57 3.78
N MET A 89 -28.24 -23.84 4.91
CA MET A 89 -29.06 -24.15 6.09
C MET A 89 -30.56 -24.11 5.78
N LEU A 90 -31.01 -23.09 5.04
CA LEU A 90 -32.40 -22.95 4.62
C LEU A 90 -32.83 -24.07 3.65
N GLN A 91 -31.97 -24.45 2.70
CA GLN A 91 -32.22 -25.58 1.79
C GLN A 91 -32.22 -26.93 2.51
N ALA A 92 -31.39 -27.08 3.55
CA ALA A 92 -31.37 -28.25 4.42
C ALA A 92 -32.55 -28.30 5.39
N ARG A 93 -33.35 -27.23 5.52
CA ARG A 93 -34.54 -27.14 6.39
C ARG A 93 -34.23 -27.35 7.86
N LEU A 94 -33.12 -26.78 8.32
CA LEU A 94 -32.81 -26.79 9.74
C LEU A 94 -33.93 -26.15 10.54
N LYS A 95 -34.25 -26.75 11.68
CA LYS A 95 -35.22 -26.21 12.63
C LYS A 95 -34.71 -24.91 13.23
N ARG A 96 -33.44 -24.91 13.67
CA ARG A 96 -32.81 -23.79 14.36
C ARG A 96 -31.33 -23.66 14.02
N VAL A 97 -30.84 -22.42 13.96
CA VAL A 97 -29.43 -22.07 13.87
C VAL A 97 -29.06 -21.22 15.09
N VAL A 98 -28.01 -21.63 15.78
CA VAL A 98 -27.47 -20.96 16.97
C VAL A 98 -26.03 -20.55 16.67
N PHE A 99 -25.71 -19.26 16.81
CA PHE A 99 -24.37 -18.78 16.55
C PHE A 99 -23.73 -18.05 17.74
N GLY A 100 -22.40 -18.09 17.78
CA GLY A 100 -21.59 -17.51 18.85
C GLY A 100 -21.39 -16.00 18.71
N ALA A 101 -20.39 -15.60 17.94
CA ALA A 101 -20.08 -14.18 17.71
C ALA A 101 -20.70 -13.64 16.41
N PRO A 102 -21.15 -12.38 16.36
CA PRO A 102 -21.54 -11.73 15.11
C PRO A 102 -20.35 -11.52 14.17
N ASP A 103 -20.60 -11.53 12.86
CA ASP A 103 -19.62 -11.21 11.83
C ASP A 103 -20.02 -9.90 11.10
N PRO A 104 -19.45 -8.75 11.47
CA PRO A 104 -19.79 -7.46 10.87
C PRO A 104 -19.35 -7.32 9.41
N LYS A 105 -18.52 -8.24 8.88
CA LYS A 105 -18.01 -8.17 7.51
C LYS A 105 -18.81 -9.02 6.53
N THR A 106 -19.23 -10.22 6.93
CA THR A 106 -19.90 -11.16 6.02
C THR A 106 -21.16 -11.82 6.58
N GLY A 107 -21.49 -11.59 7.85
CA GLY A 107 -22.60 -12.22 8.55
C GLY A 107 -23.96 -11.87 7.94
N THR A 108 -24.80 -12.90 7.76
CA THR A 108 -26.11 -12.78 7.09
C THR A 108 -27.30 -13.14 7.98
N ALA A 109 -27.08 -13.15 9.29
CA ALA A 109 -28.06 -13.44 10.31
C ALA A 109 -28.40 -12.20 11.16
N GLY A 110 -28.11 -11.00 10.62
CA GLY A 110 -28.38 -9.72 11.27
C GLY A 110 -27.27 -8.68 11.14
N SER A 111 -26.03 -9.07 10.80
CA SER A 111 -24.91 -8.11 10.69
C SER A 111 -24.93 -7.30 9.39
N VAL A 112 -24.69 -7.92 8.24
CA VAL A 112 -24.66 -7.22 6.93
C VAL A 112 -26.05 -7.22 6.29
N ILE A 113 -26.69 -8.38 6.30
CA ILE A 113 -28.08 -8.60 5.89
C ILE A 113 -28.70 -9.63 6.83
N ASN A 114 -30.03 -9.80 6.78
CA ASN A 114 -30.71 -10.88 7.47
C ASN A 114 -31.47 -11.74 6.47
N LEU A 115 -30.88 -12.87 6.07
CA LEU A 115 -31.50 -13.84 5.15
C LEU A 115 -32.61 -14.64 5.83
N PHE A 116 -32.45 -14.97 7.12
CA PHE A 116 -33.42 -15.72 7.90
C PHE A 116 -34.72 -14.94 8.15
N ALA A 117 -34.70 -13.61 8.04
CA ALA A 117 -35.89 -12.77 8.14
C ALA A 117 -36.60 -12.51 6.80
N GLN A 118 -36.14 -13.09 5.67
CA GLN A 118 -36.75 -12.84 4.37
C GLN A 118 -38.01 -13.70 4.17
N PRO A 119 -39.22 -13.10 4.10
CA PRO A 119 -40.47 -13.85 3.99
C PRO A 119 -40.67 -14.50 2.61
N LEU A 120 -39.94 -14.03 1.59
CA LEU A 120 -39.97 -14.59 0.24
C LEU A 120 -39.23 -15.93 0.13
N LEU A 121 -38.40 -16.28 1.12
CA LEU A 121 -37.73 -17.57 1.16
C LEU A 121 -38.69 -18.62 1.74
N ASN A 122 -38.83 -19.75 1.04
CA ASN A 122 -39.85 -20.76 1.34
C ASN A 122 -39.68 -21.39 2.73
N HIS A 123 -38.46 -21.82 3.05
CA HIS A 123 -38.16 -22.47 4.33
C HIS A 123 -37.71 -21.42 5.35
N GLN A 124 -38.18 -21.57 6.58
CA GLN A 124 -37.91 -20.67 7.68
C GLN A 124 -37.21 -21.45 8.79
N THR A 125 -36.15 -20.85 9.33
CA THR A 125 -35.29 -21.46 10.35
C THR A 125 -35.18 -20.48 11.50
N GLU A 126 -35.41 -20.96 12.72
CA GLU A 126 -35.26 -20.13 13.92
C GLU A 126 -33.79 -19.74 14.12
N LEU A 127 -33.55 -18.52 14.59
CA LEU A 127 -32.20 -17.98 14.76
C LEU A 127 -31.97 -17.50 16.18
N GLN A 128 -30.85 -17.92 16.78
CA GLN A 128 -30.39 -17.44 18.09
C GLN A 128 -28.91 -17.04 18.02
N GLY A 129 -28.61 -15.76 18.22
CA GLY A 129 -27.24 -15.25 18.30
C GLY A 129 -26.72 -15.12 19.73
N GLY A 130 -25.41 -14.91 19.86
CA GLY A 130 -24.77 -14.45 21.09
C GLY A 130 -24.38 -15.55 22.08
N VAL A 131 -24.54 -16.83 21.73
CA VAL A 131 -24.25 -17.93 22.66
C VAL A 131 -22.74 -18.08 22.84
N LEU A 132 -22.22 -17.82 24.04
CA LEU A 132 -20.77 -17.77 24.30
C LEU A 132 -20.01 -16.83 23.35
N GLU A 133 -20.62 -15.71 22.97
CA GLU A 133 -20.04 -14.71 22.07
C GLU A 133 -18.61 -14.32 22.45
N GLY A 134 -18.37 -14.02 23.74
CA GLY A 134 -17.07 -13.58 24.22
C GLY A 134 -15.96 -14.60 23.96
N GLN A 135 -16.25 -15.90 24.12
CA GLN A 135 -15.26 -16.96 23.86
C GLN A 135 -15.02 -17.14 22.36
N SER A 136 -16.08 -17.10 21.57
CA SER A 136 -16.00 -17.23 20.11
C SER A 136 -15.21 -16.08 19.48
N ARG A 137 -15.49 -14.85 19.91
CA ARG A 137 -14.76 -13.65 19.48
C ARG A 137 -13.29 -13.70 19.91
N ALA A 138 -13.03 -14.09 21.17
CA ALA A 138 -11.66 -14.16 21.68
C ALA A 138 -10.79 -15.14 20.88
N LEU A 139 -11.31 -16.32 20.52
CA LEU A 139 -10.59 -17.31 19.73
C LEU A 139 -10.20 -16.78 18.33
N LEU A 140 -11.15 -16.16 17.62
CA LEU A 140 -10.90 -15.52 16.32
C LEU A 140 -9.85 -14.39 16.42
N GLN A 141 -10.00 -13.52 17.41
CA GLN A 141 -9.08 -12.39 17.62
C GLN A 141 -7.66 -12.87 17.94
N GLU A 142 -7.53 -13.90 18.78
CA GLU A 142 -6.24 -14.48 19.16
C GLU A 142 -5.54 -15.11 17.96
N PHE A 143 -6.25 -15.91 17.16
CA PHE A 143 -5.68 -16.53 15.95
C PHE A 143 -5.10 -15.50 14.97
N PHE A 144 -5.86 -14.45 14.65
CA PHE A 144 -5.35 -13.40 13.76
C PHE A 144 -4.24 -12.56 14.41
N ARG A 145 -4.25 -12.39 15.74
CA ARG A 145 -3.16 -11.72 16.46
C ARG A 145 -1.87 -12.53 16.37
N GLN A 146 -1.93 -13.83 16.58
CA GLN A 146 -0.78 -14.74 16.48
C GLN A 146 -0.22 -14.76 15.06
N ARG A 147 -1.07 -14.89 14.02
CA ARG A 147 -0.63 -14.80 12.62
C ARG A 147 0.04 -13.47 12.30
N ARG A 148 -0.51 -12.34 12.77
CA ARG A 148 0.14 -11.03 12.61
C ARG A 148 1.49 -10.97 13.32
N SER A 149 1.62 -11.53 14.52
CA SER A 149 2.89 -11.59 15.25
C SER A 149 3.94 -12.47 14.55
N ALA A 150 3.57 -13.68 14.13
CA ALA A 150 4.47 -14.58 13.40
C ALA A 150 4.96 -13.96 12.07
N ASN A 151 4.07 -13.30 11.33
CA ASN A 151 4.46 -12.58 10.10
C ASN A 151 5.42 -11.42 10.39
N ARG A 152 5.23 -10.70 11.50
CA ARG A 152 6.14 -9.63 11.93
C ARG A 152 7.52 -10.19 12.29
N GLU A 153 7.58 -11.28 13.05
CA GLU A 153 8.84 -11.94 13.42
C GLU A 153 9.60 -12.42 12.17
N ALA A 154 8.93 -13.11 11.25
CA ALA A 154 9.53 -13.56 10.00
C ALA A 154 10.06 -12.38 9.15
N THR A 155 9.30 -11.28 9.09
CA THR A 155 9.72 -10.06 8.36
C THR A 155 10.92 -9.38 9.05
N GLN A 156 10.96 -9.38 10.38
CA GLN A 156 12.07 -8.81 11.14
C GLN A 156 13.35 -9.63 10.99
N LEU A 157 13.23 -10.97 10.94
CA LEU A 157 14.33 -11.88 10.62
C LEU A 157 14.85 -11.66 9.19
N ALA A 158 13.96 -11.49 8.22
CA ALA A 158 14.34 -11.24 6.82
C ALA A 158 15.00 -9.86 6.62
N HIS A 159 14.63 -8.86 7.43
CA HIS A 159 15.11 -7.50 7.33
C HIS A 159 15.44 -6.92 8.70
N PRO A 160 16.59 -7.29 9.30
CA PRO A 160 16.97 -6.81 10.62
C PRO A 160 17.07 -5.28 10.63
N LEU A 161 16.59 -4.65 11.70
CA LEU A 161 16.74 -3.21 11.89
C LEU A 161 18.14 -2.92 12.40
N ARG A 162 18.84 -1.98 11.74
CA ARG A 162 20.14 -1.49 12.22
C ARG A 162 20.00 -0.67 13.50
N ASP A 163 21.01 -0.77 14.37
CA ASP A 163 21.07 -0.02 15.63
C ASP A 163 21.07 1.50 15.45
N ASP A 164 21.57 1.99 14.30
CA ASP A 164 21.62 3.41 13.95
C ASP A 164 20.40 3.88 13.13
N ALA A 165 19.36 3.06 13.00
CA ALA A 165 18.14 3.37 12.29
C ALA A 165 16.88 3.17 13.15
N LEU A 166 15.77 3.73 12.69
CA LEU A 166 14.42 3.54 13.22
C LEU A 166 13.53 2.96 12.11
N ARG A 167 12.53 2.20 12.52
CA ARG A 167 11.49 1.67 11.62
C ARG A 167 10.14 2.10 12.15
N THR A 168 9.40 2.82 11.33
CA THR A 168 8.04 3.23 11.69
C THR A 168 7.19 1.96 11.87
N PRO A 169 6.43 1.84 12.98
CA PRO A 169 5.56 0.69 13.19
C PRO A 169 4.54 0.54 12.05
N ASP A 170 4.28 -0.71 11.62
CA ASP A 170 3.34 -0.98 10.52
C ASP A 170 1.93 -0.42 10.78
N ALA A 171 1.52 -0.36 12.06
CA ALA A 171 0.24 0.22 12.49
C ALA A 171 0.06 1.69 12.08
N ALA A 172 1.15 2.44 11.87
CA ALA A 172 1.06 3.82 11.37
C ALA A 172 0.54 3.91 9.93
N PHE A 173 0.56 2.79 9.19
CA PHE A 173 0.16 2.70 7.79
C PHE A 173 -1.11 1.87 7.56
N GLU A 174 -1.85 1.56 8.62
CA GLU A 174 -3.17 0.92 8.52
C GLU A 174 -4.20 1.94 8.01
N ASP A 175 -5.18 1.47 7.21
CA ASP A 175 -6.32 2.25 6.71
C ASP A 175 -5.98 3.54 5.94
N LEU A 176 -4.87 3.57 5.22
CA LEU A 176 -4.47 4.72 4.40
C LEU A 176 -5.42 4.93 3.20
N PRO A 177 -6.02 6.13 3.02
CA PRO A 177 -6.97 6.37 1.94
C PRO A 177 -6.32 6.20 0.55
N GLY A 178 -6.91 5.35 -0.28
CA GLY A 178 -6.47 5.17 -1.68
C GLY A 178 -5.11 4.50 -1.84
N TYR A 179 -4.61 3.77 -0.84
CA TYR A 179 -3.31 3.09 -0.87
C TYR A 179 -3.45 1.59 -0.56
N PRO A 180 -4.04 0.79 -1.48
CA PRO A 180 -4.39 -0.62 -1.21
C PRO A 180 -3.25 -1.61 -1.47
N TRP A 181 -2.06 -1.14 -1.89
CA TRP A 181 -1.00 -2.02 -2.38
C TRP A 181 -0.20 -2.67 -1.25
N PRO A 182 0.14 -3.97 -1.39
CA PRO A 182 0.97 -4.66 -0.43
C PRO A 182 2.39 -4.08 -0.44
N PRO A 183 3.05 -3.94 0.73
CA PRO A 183 4.42 -3.46 0.78
C PRO A 183 5.39 -4.54 0.27
N ARG A 184 6.41 -4.13 -0.48
CA ARG A 184 7.59 -4.96 -0.77
C ARG A 184 8.83 -4.32 -0.17
N TYR A 185 9.81 -5.15 0.16
CA TYR A 185 11.03 -4.71 0.83
C TYR A 185 12.28 -5.33 0.21
N LEU A 186 13.38 -4.58 0.24
CA LEU A 186 14.74 -5.03 -0.05
C LEU A 186 15.66 -4.56 1.08
N SER A 187 16.70 -5.33 1.38
CA SER A 187 17.77 -4.94 2.31
C SER A 187 19.14 -5.49 1.89
N ASP A 188 19.20 -6.11 0.71
CA ASP A 188 20.34 -6.81 0.12
C ASP A 188 21.16 -5.91 -0.83
N LEU A 189 20.72 -4.67 -1.09
CA LEU A 189 21.49 -3.72 -1.89
C LEU A 189 22.75 -3.27 -1.12
N PRO A 190 23.96 -3.35 -1.71
CA PRO A 190 25.19 -2.90 -1.07
C PRO A 190 25.10 -1.49 -0.47
N ALA A 191 24.52 -0.52 -1.18
CA ALA A 191 24.40 0.86 -0.73
C ALA A 191 23.40 1.06 0.42
N LEU A 192 22.48 0.11 0.64
CA LEU A 192 21.63 0.12 1.83
C LEU A 192 22.40 -0.24 3.09
N GLY A 193 23.49 -0.99 2.96
CA GLY A 193 24.30 -1.46 4.09
C GLY A 193 23.43 -2.11 5.18
N GLY A 194 22.44 -2.93 4.78
CA GLY A 194 21.50 -3.60 5.68
C GLY A 194 20.25 -2.80 6.08
N LEU A 195 20.08 -1.55 5.64
CA LEU A 195 18.80 -0.84 5.81
C LEU A 195 17.71 -1.50 4.95
N ARG A 196 16.48 -1.51 5.45
CA ARG A 196 15.32 -1.95 4.68
C ARG A 196 14.71 -0.79 3.88
N MET A 197 14.62 -0.97 2.58
CA MET A 197 13.93 -0.08 1.66
C MET A 197 12.55 -0.66 1.30
N HIS A 198 11.50 0.13 1.42
CA HIS A 198 10.18 -0.17 0.90
C HIS A 198 10.03 0.27 -0.55
N TYR A 199 9.27 -0.48 -1.33
CA TYR A 199 8.81 -0.06 -2.65
C TYR A 199 7.47 -0.72 -2.99
N LEU A 200 6.69 -0.03 -3.82
CA LEU A 200 5.61 -0.66 -4.58
C LEU A 200 6.16 -1.26 -5.87
N ASP A 201 5.62 -2.40 -6.28
CA ASP A 201 5.89 -3.03 -7.57
C ASP A 201 4.63 -3.79 -8.02
N GLU A 202 3.85 -3.09 -8.82
CA GLU A 202 2.49 -3.46 -9.18
C GLU A 202 2.38 -3.62 -10.69
N GLN A 203 1.69 -4.67 -11.12
CA GLN A 203 1.51 -5.00 -12.53
C GLN A 203 0.05 -4.78 -12.92
N GLY A 204 -0.18 -3.96 -13.94
CA GLY A 204 -1.49 -3.77 -14.54
C GLY A 204 -2.00 -5.04 -15.23
N GLN A 205 -3.30 -5.34 -15.09
CA GLN A 205 -3.97 -6.42 -15.81
C GLN A 205 -4.47 -5.89 -17.16
N GLY A 206 -3.80 -6.25 -18.26
CA GLY A 206 -4.16 -5.81 -19.62
C GLY A 206 -3.26 -6.38 -20.71
N GLN A 207 -3.56 -6.13 -21.99
CA GLN A 207 -2.81 -6.57 -23.19
C GLN A 207 -1.41 -5.92 -23.34
N GLY A 208 -0.79 -5.48 -22.25
CA GLY A 208 0.59 -5.00 -22.24
C GLY A 208 1.55 -6.18 -22.21
N GLY A 209 1.66 -6.94 -23.31
CA GLY A 209 2.72 -7.93 -23.50
C GLY A 209 4.11 -7.26 -23.56
N ASP A 210 4.94 -7.60 -24.54
CA ASP A 210 6.30 -7.02 -24.72
C ASP A 210 6.37 -5.48 -24.84
N GLN A 211 5.22 -4.79 -24.96
CA GLN A 211 5.11 -3.33 -25.03
C GLN A 211 4.78 -2.64 -23.69
N ALA A 212 4.66 -3.38 -22.58
CA ALA A 212 4.40 -2.76 -21.28
C ALA A 212 5.55 -1.84 -20.84
N LEU A 213 5.21 -0.58 -20.55
CA LEU A 213 6.11 0.37 -19.91
C LEU A 213 6.20 0.11 -18.40
N THR A 214 7.33 0.49 -17.82
CA THR A 214 7.51 0.56 -16.37
C THR A 214 7.54 2.02 -15.93
N TYR A 215 6.56 2.46 -15.14
CA TYR A 215 6.55 3.79 -14.54
C TYR A 215 7.34 3.75 -13.23
N LEU A 216 8.55 4.31 -13.23
CA LEU A 216 9.37 4.46 -12.03
C LEU A 216 9.05 5.81 -11.38
N CYS A 217 8.28 5.79 -10.31
CA CYS A 217 7.76 6.98 -9.64
C CYS A 217 8.60 7.34 -8.41
N LEU A 218 9.40 8.41 -8.51
CA LEU A 218 10.32 8.85 -7.46
C LEU A 218 9.77 10.07 -6.74
N HIS A 219 9.50 9.93 -5.45
CA HIS A 219 8.96 11.03 -4.63
C HIS A 219 10.06 11.97 -4.14
N GLY A 220 9.66 13.12 -3.62
CA GLY A 220 10.53 14.06 -2.95
C GLY A 220 10.34 14.16 -1.43
N ASN A 221 10.91 15.20 -0.83
CA ASN A 221 10.77 15.56 0.58
C ASN A 221 9.58 16.53 0.77
N PRO A 222 8.70 16.34 1.77
CA PRO A 222 8.70 15.33 2.83
C PRO A 222 7.77 14.13 2.50
N ALA A 223 7.58 13.84 1.21
CA ALA A 223 6.62 12.85 0.73
C ALA A 223 7.17 11.41 0.77
N TRP A 224 6.37 10.48 0.24
CA TRP A 224 6.71 9.07 0.03
C TRP A 224 5.83 8.51 -1.11
N SER A 225 5.92 7.22 -1.43
CA SER A 225 5.16 6.59 -2.54
C SER A 225 3.65 6.85 -2.51
N TYR A 226 3.07 7.15 -1.34
CA TYR A 226 1.68 7.62 -1.19
C TYR A 226 1.32 8.83 -2.06
N LEU A 227 2.30 9.68 -2.38
CA LEU A 227 2.15 10.83 -3.27
C LEU A 227 1.65 10.44 -4.67
N TYR A 228 2.00 9.23 -5.13
CA TYR A 228 1.63 8.76 -6.46
C TYR A 228 0.29 8.02 -6.49
N ARG A 229 -0.42 7.86 -5.37
CA ARG A 229 -1.62 7.00 -5.26
C ARG A 229 -2.76 7.34 -6.24
N LYS A 230 -2.81 8.57 -6.74
CA LYS A 230 -3.80 9.02 -7.75
C LYS A 230 -3.35 8.76 -9.20
N MET A 231 -2.05 8.53 -9.42
CA MET A 231 -1.45 8.22 -10.72
C MET A 231 -1.38 6.71 -10.95
N ILE A 232 -1.00 5.95 -9.92
CA ILE A 232 -0.78 4.50 -10.00
C ILE A 232 -1.98 3.76 -10.61
N PRO A 233 -3.24 3.97 -10.17
CA PRO A 233 -4.39 3.26 -10.74
C PRO A 233 -4.58 3.50 -12.24
N VAL A 234 -4.23 4.69 -12.74
CA VAL A 234 -4.35 5.01 -14.17
C VAL A 234 -3.36 4.20 -14.98
N PHE A 235 -2.11 4.11 -14.53
CA PHE A 235 -1.06 3.33 -15.18
C PHE A 235 -1.36 1.82 -15.14
N LEU A 236 -1.80 1.32 -13.98
CA LEU A 236 -2.17 -0.09 -13.82
C LEU A 236 -3.38 -0.47 -14.69
N LYS A 237 -4.39 0.40 -14.78
CA LYS A 237 -5.55 0.18 -15.66
C LYS A 237 -5.17 0.13 -17.14
N ALA A 238 -4.11 0.84 -17.54
CA ALA A 238 -3.56 0.78 -18.88
C ALA A 238 -2.67 -0.46 -19.15
N GLY A 239 -2.51 -1.36 -18.18
CA GLY A 239 -1.71 -2.59 -18.32
C GLY A 239 -0.21 -2.39 -18.11
N HIS A 240 0.22 -1.25 -17.56
CA HIS A 240 1.62 -0.97 -17.31
C HIS A 240 2.09 -1.43 -15.93
N ARG A 241 3.41 -1.58 -15.76
CA ARG A 241 4.04 -1.82 -14.47
C ARG A 241 4.31 -0.50 -13.78
N VAL A 242 4.16 -0.45 -12.47
CA VAL A 242 4.51 0.72 -11.65
C VAL A 242 5.44 0.30 -10.54
N VAL A 243 6.57 1.00 -10.42
CA VAL A 243 7.52 0.85 -9.33
C VAL A 243 7.64 2.19 -8.60
N ALA A 244 7.33 2.23 -7.30
CA ALA A 244 7.37 3.45 -6.50
C ALA A 244 8.14 3.20 -5.18
N PRO A 245 9.46 3.42 -5.15
CA PRO A 245 10.26 3.27 -3.94
C PRO A 245 10.02 4.40 -2.93
N ASP A 246 10.13 4.07 -1.64
CA ASP A 246 10.31 5.05 -0.58
C ASP A 246 11.81 5.27 -0.33
N LEU A 247 12.29 6.50 -0.49
CA LEU A 247 13.67 6.87 -0.16
C LEU A 247 13.98 6.55 1.31
N ILE A 248 15.24 6.21 1.60
CA ILE A 248 15.68 5.96 2.97
C ILE A 248 15.46 7.22 3.83
N GLY A 249 14.79 7.07 4.97
CA GLY A 249 14.31 8.19 5.77
C GLY A 249 12.83 8.56 5.57
N PHE A 250 12.15 7.98 4.57
CA PHE A 250 10.76 8.32 4.22
C PHE A 250 9.85 7.08 4.20
N GLY A 251 8.53 7.31 4.15
CA GLY A 251 7.53 6.26 3.97
C GLY A 251 7.70 5.07 4.91
N LYS A 252 7.64 3.85 4.36
CA LYS A 252 7.84 2.58 5.09
C LYS A 252 9.30 2.10 5.11
N SER A 253 10.21 2.84 4.47
CA SER A 253 11.66 2.60 4.53
C SER A 253 12.24 2.94 5.90
N ASP A 254 13.35 2.27 6.23
CA ASP A 254 14.11 2.55 7.44
C ASP A 254 14.63 3.99 7.46
N LYS A 255 14.76 4.54 8.67
CA LYS A 255 15.07 5.95 8.93
C LYS A 255 16.33 6.08 9.78
N PRO A 256 17.50 6.32 9.16
CA PRO A 256 18.74 6.59 9.87
C PRO A 256 18.57 7.72 10.89
N LYS A 257 19.11 7.54 12.10
CA LYS A 257 18.92 8.49 13.21
C LYS A 257 19.66 9.82 13.03
N LYS A 258 20.68 9.85 12.16
CA LYS A 258 21.59 10.99 12.00
C LYS A 258 21.49 11.59 10.60
N ASP A 259 21.35 12.91 10.55
CA ASP A 259 21.20 13.71 9.33
C ASP A 259 22.35 13.47 8.34
N ARG A 260 23.59 13.30 8.85
CA ARG A 260 24.82 13.03 8.05
C ARG A 260 24.79 11.75 7.22
N PHE A 261 23.85 10.83 7.48
CA PHE A 261 23.66 9.66 6.63
C PHE A 261 23.16 10.08 5.24
N HIS A 262 22.31 11.10 5.19
CA HIS A 262 21.70 11.54 3.96
C HIS A 262 22.68 12.40 3.17
N THR A 263 23.11 11.87 2.03
CA THR A 263 23.92 12.57 1.03
C THR A 263 23.29 12.33 -0.34
N PHE A 264 23.55 13.24 -1.29
CA PHE A 264 23.03 13.09 -2.64
C PHE A 264 23.55 11.79 -3.27
N SER A 265 24.85 11.56 -3.13
CA SER A 265 25.52 10.38 -3.69
C SER A 265 24.98 9.07 -3.11
N ALA A 266 24.71 9.00 -1.80
CA ALA A 266 24.16 7.79 -1.18
C ALA A 266 22.75 7.46 -1.70
N HIS A 267 21.85 8.44 -1.74
CA HIS A 267 20.49 8.22 -2.24
C HIS A 267 20.47 7.87 -3.73
N ARG A 268 21.32 8.53 -4.53
CA ARG A 268 21.46 8.21 -5.95
C ARG A 268 21.95 6.77 -6.14
N GLN A 269 22.95 6.33 -5.38
CA GLN A 269 23.50 4.99 -5.49
C GLN A 269 22.45 3.92 -5.15
N ILE A 270 21.66 4.12 -4.09
CA ILE A 270 20.55 3.21 -3.74
C ILE A 270 19.54 3.10 -4.88
N LEU A 271 19.20 4.20 -5.54
CA LEU A 271 18.27 4.19 -6.68
C LEU A 271 18.84 3.49 -7.91
N LEU A 272 20.13 3.64 -8.19
CA LEU A 272 20.80 2.90 -9.28
C LEU A 272 20.77 1.39 -9.02
N GLU A 273 21.14 0.98 -7.80
CA GLU A 273 21.12 -0.43 -7.40
C GLU A 273 19.71 -1.01 -7.41
N LEU A 274 18.68 -0.23 -7.03
CA LEU A 274 17.28 -0.65 -7.14
C LEU A 274 16.87 -0.91 -8.60
N VAL A 275 17.21 0.01 -9.50
CA VAL A 275 16.90 -0.11 -10.95
C VAL A 275 17.53 -1.38 -11.52
N GLU A 276 18.78 -1.67 -11.14
CA GLU A 276 19.49 -2.88 -11.54
C GLU A 276 18.89 -4.15 -10.91
N ARG A 277 18.65 -4.12 -9.59
CA ARG A 277 18.13 -5.26 -8.81
C ARG A 277 16.76 -5.75 -9.27
N LEU A 278 15.92 -4.84 -9.75
CA LEU A 278 14.59 -5.15 -10.28
C LEU A 278 14.58 -5.33 -11.81
N ASP A 279 15.76 -5.23 -12.44
CA ASP A 279 15.98 -5.23 -13.89
C ASP A 279 14.98 -4.35 -14.66
N LEU A 280 14.81 -3.10 -14.20
CA LEU A 280 13.80 -2.21 -14.79
C LEU A 280 14.20 -1.85 -16.24
N LYS A 281 13.25 -2.04 -17.17
CA LYS A 281 13.38 -1.75 -18.60
C LYS A 281 12.14 -1.04 -19.10
N ASN A 282 12.23 -0.43 -20.28
CA ASN A 282 11.16 0.35 -20.88
C ASN A 282 10.60 1.40 -19.90
N VAL A 283 11.51 2.07 -19.18
CA VAL A 283 11.16 2.94 -18.06
C VAL A 283 10.63 4.28 -18.56
N VAL A 284 9.46 4.67 -18.09
CA VAL A 284 9.04 6.07 -18.01
C VAL A 284 9.39 6.57 -16.61
N LEU A 285 10.38 7.44 -16.53
CA LEU A 285 10.82 8.03 -15.28
C LEU A 285 9.81 9.11 -14.86
N VAL A 286 9.16 8.96 -13.71
CA VAL A 286 8.19 9.92 -13.16
C VAL A 286 8.78 10.59 -11.94
N VAL A 287 8.98 11.92 -11.99
CA VAL A 287 9.76 12.65 -10.99
C VAL A 287 9.13 13.96 -10.55
N GLN A 288 9.33 14.31 -9.27
CA GLN A 288 8.94 15.56 -8.63
C GLN A 288 9.91 15.83 -7.45
N ASP A 289 10.19 17.10 -7.13
CA ASP A 289 11.09 17.53 -6.04
C ASP A 289 12.41 16.72 -6.03
N TRP A 290 12.84 16.18 -4.90
CA TRP A 290 14.04 15.37 -4.74
C TRP A 290 14.05 14.10 -5.57
N GLY A 291 12.87 13.58 -5.92
CA GLY A 291 12.72 12.52 -6.89
C GLY A 291 13.27 12.93 -8.26
N GLY A 292 13.16 14.21 -8.63
CA GLY A 292 13.77 14.77 -9.84
C GLY A 292 15.25 15.13 -9.67
N LEU A 293 15.64 15.75 -8.55
CA LEU A 293 17.06 16.05 -8.29
C LEU A 293 17.93 14.79 -8.41
N LEU A 294 17.46 13.67 -7.84
CA LEU A 294 18.14 12.37 -7.92
C LEU A 294 17.83 11.67 -9.26
N GLY A 295 16.55 11.55 -9.60
CA GLY A 295 16.06 10.76 -10.71
C GLY A 295 16.60 11.20 -12.08
N LEU A 296 16.71 12.51 -12.30
CA LEU A 296 17.23 13.05 -13.56
C LEU A 296 18.71 12.71 -13.78
N THR A 297 19.42 12.19 -12.77
CA THR A 297 20.82 11.74 -12.90
C THR A 297 20.97 10.23 -13.14
N LEU A 298 19.88 9.46 -13.08
CA LEU A 298 19.91 7.99 -13.24
C LEU A 298 20.13 7.54 -14.69
N PRO A 299 19.47 8.15 -15.71
CA PRO A 299 19.62 7.70 -17.10
C PRO A 299 21.05 7.75 -17.64
N LEU A 300 21.94 8.54 -17.02
CA LEU A 300 23.37 8.57 -17.33
C LEU A 300 24.04 7.20 -17.24
N ALA A 301 23.68 6.40 -16.23
CA ALA A 301 24.33 5.13 -15.93
C ALA A 301 23.92 4.03 -16.92
N ALA A 302 22.65 4.01 -17.33
CA ALA A 302 22.12 3.01 -18.24
C ALA A 302 21.03 3.59 -19.15
N PRO A 303 21.38 4.42 -20.16
CA PRO A 303 20.40 5.13 -20.99
C PRO A 303 19.38 4.22 -21.66
N GLY A 304 19.81 3.02 -22.09
CA GLY A 304 18.95 2.05 -22.79
C GLY A 304 17.77 1.51 -21.97
N ARG A 305 17.75 1.69 -20.64
CA ARG A 305 16.62 1.30 -19.79
C ARG A 305 15.44 2.28 -19.89
N TYR A 306 15.66 3.51 -20.33
CA TYR A 306 14.69 4.60 -20.24
C TYR A 306 14.12 4.95 -21.62
N LYS A 307 12.79 5.05 -21.71
CA LYS A 307 12.03 5.37 -22.92
C LYS A 307 11.34 6.74 -22.81
N GLY A 308 10.91 7.11 -21.61
CA GLY A 308 10.19 8.36 -21.39
C GLY A 308 10.56 9.06 -20.09
N LEU A 309 10.24 10.36 -20.03
CA LEU A 309 10.34 11.20 -18.84
C LEU A 309 9.00 11.93 -18.63
N LEU A 310 8.37 11.71 -17.47
CA LEU A 310 7.28 12.53 -16.95
C LEU A 310 7.83 13.38 -15.80
N VAL A 311 8.10 14.65 -16.08
CA VAL A 311 8.74 15.57 -15.14
C VAL A 311 7.74 16.57 -14.58
N MET A 312 7.63 16.63 -13.25
CA MET A 312 6.87 17.61 -12.48
C MET A 312 7.82 18.49 -11.65
N ASN A 313 7.29 19.55 -11.05
CA ASN A 313 8.00 20.56 -10.24
C ASN A 313 9.27 20.04 -9.55
N THR A 314 10.43 20.35 -10.14
CA THR A 314 11.77 19.90 -9.73
C THR A 314 12.84 20.77 -10.42
N LEU A 315 14.12 20.45 -10.24
CA LEU A 315 15.24 21.04 -10.98
C LEU A 315 16.43 20.06 -11.11
N LEU A 316 17.33 20.38 -12.03
CA LEU A 316 18.71 19.88 -12.04
C LEU A 316 19.63 20.89 -11.35
N ALA A 317 19.95 20.63 -10.08
CA ALA A 317 20.81 21.50 -9.28
C ALA A 317 22.30 21.28 -9.63
N CYS A 318 22.80 22.07 -10.58
CA CYS A 318 24.16 21.94 -11.11
C CYS A 318 25.23 22.66 -10.27
N GLY A 319 24.84 23.50 -9.31
CA GLY A 319 25.75 24.27 -8.45
C GLY A 319 26.57 25.37 -9.15
N ASP A 320 26.29 25.63 -10.42
CA ASP A 320 26.95 26.65 -11.26
C ASP A 320 26.12 27.95 -11.39
N ALA A 321 24.95 28.00 -10.76
CA ALA A 321 24.12 29.18 -10.62
C ALA A 321 23.53 29.23 -9.20
N PRO A 322 23.18 30.44 -8.69
CA PRO A 322 22.49 30.57 -7.42
C PRO A 322 21.19 29.76 -7.39
N LEU A 323 20.86 29.19 -6.23
CA LEU A 323 19.58 28.53 -6.04
C LEU A 323 18.43 29.55 -6.14
N PRO A 324 17.30 29.20 -6.77
CA PRO A 324 16.09 30.01 -6.75
C PRO A 324 15.67 30.42 -5.33
N ASP A 325 15.18 31.65 -5.18
CA ASP A 325 14.77 32.24 -3.89
C ASP A 325 13.77 31.35 -3.12
N GLY A 326 12.86 30.69 -3.84
CA GLY A 326 11.91 29.75 -3.26
C GLY A 326 12.55 28.59 -2.51
N ILE A 327 13.67 28.05 -3.03
CA ILE A 327 14.45 27.00 -2.37
C ILE A 327 15.14 27.55 -1.13
N LEU A 328 15.74 28.75 -1.22
CA LEU A 328 16.42 29.37 -0.09
C LEU A 328 15.44 29.68 1.05
N ALA A 329 14.25 30.21 0.73
CA ALA A 329 13.18 30.47 1.68
C ALA A 329 12.66 29.16 2.32
N TRP A 330 12.48 28.10 1.52
CA TRP A 330 12.11 26.79 2.03
C TRP A 330 13.16 26.21 2.98
N ARG A 331 14.45 26.30 2.62
CA ARG A 331 15.57 25.87 3.48
C ARG A 331 15.58 26.59 4.82
N GLU A 332 15.39 27.90 4.81
CA GLU A 332 15.32 28.71 6.02
C GLU A 332 14.09 28.36 6.87
N MET A 333 12.93 28.15 6.24
CA MET A 333 11.72 27.76 6.94
C MET A 333 11.90 26.40 7.64
N CYS A 334 12.49 25.41 6.97
CA CYS A 334 12.79 24.10 7.55
C CYS A 334 13.77 24.18 8.72
N SER A 335 14.79 25.04 8.66
CA SER A 335 15.76 25.19 9.75
C SER A 335 15.15 25.84 10.99
N ARG A 336 14.23 26.80 10.81
CA ARG A 336 13.48 27.45 11.90
C ARG A 336 12.37 26.58 12.50
N HIS A 337 11.82 25.65 11.73
CA HIS A 337 10.69 24.80 12.13
C HIS A 337 10.98 23.30 11.99
N PRO A 338 11.89 22.72 12.81
CA PRO A 338 12.31 21.32 12.69
C PRO A 338 11.20 20.29 13.00
N GLN A 339 10.08 20.73 13.58
CA GLN A 339 8.89 19.92 13.84
C GLN A 339 7.71 20.34 12.95
N LEU A 340 7.99 20.73 11.71
CA LEU A 340 6.97 21.12 10.74
C LEU A 340 5.80 20.12 10.71
N ASP A 341 4.59 20.64 10.83
CA ASP A 341 3.35 19.88 10.69
C ASP A 341 3.12 19.58 9.22
N LEU A 342 3.37 18.32 8.84
CA LEU A 342 3.27 17.88 7.44
C LEU A 342 1.81 17.83 6.97
N ALA A 343 0.87 17.45 7.84
CA ALA A 343 -0.54 17.43 7.46
C ALA A 343 -1.03 18.85 7.15
N ARG A 344 -0.63 19.83 7.97
CA ARG A 344 -0.96 21.24 7.73
C ARG A 344 -0.24 21.80 6.49
N LEU A 345 1.01 21.41 6.25
CA LEU A 345 1.74 21.78 5.04
C LEU A 345 0.99 21.32 3.78
N LEU A 346 0.61 20.04 3.74
CA LEU A 346 -0.09 19.45 2.60
C LEU A 346 -1.49 20.04 2.42
N ALA A 347 -2.22 20.26 3.51
CA ALA A 347 -3.54 20.91 3.45
C ALA A 347 -3.47 22.34 2.91
N ARG A 348 -2.38 23.08 3.18
CA ARG A 348 -2.15 24.42 2.64
C ARG A 348 -1.81 24.38 1.15
N ASP A 349 -0.94 23.45 0.74
CA ASP A 349 -0.50 23.32 -0.65
C ASP A 349 -1.59 22.73 -1.56
N ASN A 350 -2.45 21.86 -1.01
CA ASN A 350 -3.51 21.15 -1.74
C ASN A 350 -4.84 21.21 -0.95
N PRO A 351 -5.56 22.35 -0.98
CA PRO A 351 -6.79 22.56 -0.21
C PRO A 351 -7.93 21.57 -0.51
N GLN A 352 -7.88 20.88 -1.64
CA GLN A 352 -8.83 19.84 -2.04
C GLN A 352 -8.65 18.51 -1.29
N MET A 353 -7.53 18.29 -0.60
CA MET A 353 -7.27 17.04 0.09
C MET A 353 -8.09 16.90 1.38
N ARG A 354 -8.57 15.68 1.64
CA ARG A 354 -9.23 15.37 2.92
C ARG A 354 -8.21 15.28 4.04
N THR A 355 -8.63 15.55 5.27
CA THR A 355 -7.77 15.48 6.47
C THR A 355 -7.02 14.15 6.59
N GLN A 356 -7.69 13.02 6.33
CA GLN A 356 -7.05 11.70 6.38
C GLN A 356 -5.91 11.54 5.36
N GLU A 357 -6.05 12.13 4.17
CA GLU A 357 -5.00 12.12 3.14
C GLU A 357 -3.81 12.98 3.56
N CYS A 358 -4.06 14.15 4.17
CA CYS A 358 -3.00 14.98 4.74
C CYS A 358 -2.27 14.27 5.89
N CYS A 359 -3.00 13.59 6.78
CA CYS A 359 -2.42 12.83 7.89
C CYS A 359 -1.55 11.65 7.41
N ALA A 360 -1.81 11.07 6.24
CA ALA A 360 -0.98 10.00 5.67
C ALA A 360 0.48 10.44 5.40
N TYR A 361 0.75 11.75 5.24
CA TYR A 361 2.11 12.27 5.12
C TYR A 361 2.83 12.37 6.47
N SER A 362 2.09 12.44 7.57
CA SER A 362 2.64 12.43 8.92
C SER A 362 2.90 11.02 9.44
N ALA A 363 2.21 10.00 8.89
CA ALA A 363 2.32 8.60 9.31
C ALA A 363 3.77 8.06 9.42
N PRO A 364 4.69 8.34 8.47
CA PRO A 364 6.08 7.88 8.59
C PRO A 364 6.86 8.45 9.80
N PHE A 365 6.36 9.52 10.42
CA PHE A 365 7.13 10.39 11.32
C PHE A 365 6.49 10.56 12.71
N PRO A 366 6.33 9.48 13.49
CA PRO A 366 5.63 9.49 14.77
C PRO A 366 6.34 10.35 15.84
N ASP A 367 7.66 10.51 15.74
CA ASP A 367 8.46 11.31 16.67
C ASP A 367 9.63 12.02 15.98
N LYS A 368 10.38 12.81 16.77
CA LYS A 368 11.55 13.58 16.30
C LYS A 368 12.68 12.72 15.73
N GLY A 369 12.82 11.48 16.19
CA GLY A 369 13.85 10.55 15.77
C GLY A 369 13.68 10.10 14.33
N HIS A 370 12.43 9.97 13.87
CA HIS A 370 12.09 9.57 12.50
C HIS A 370 12.30 10.70 11.46
N ARG A 371 12.66 11.91 11.89
CA ARG A 371 12.66 13.12 11.05
C ARG A 371 14.04 13.58 10.57
N ALA A 372 15.07 12.73 10.65
CA ALA A 372 16.43 13.09 10.22
C ALA A 372 16.50 13.50 8.74
N ALA A 373 15.81 12.76 7.86
CA ALA A 373 15.76 13.08 6.44
C ALA A 373 15.08 14.43 6.16
N LEU A 374 14.00 14.75 6.89
CA LEU A 374 13.28 16.03 6.74
C LEU A 374 14.17 17.24 7.04
N ARG A 375 15.15 17.07 7.92
CA ARG A 375 16.14 18.11 8.25
C ARG A 375 17.29 18.15 7.25
N ALA A 376 17.76 17.00 6.80
CA ALA A 376 18.91 16.90 5.92
C ALA A 376 18.61 17.39 4.49
N PHE A 377 17.48 16.95 3.91
CA PHE A 377 17.17 17.15 2.49
C PHE A 377 17.18 18.62 2.05
N PRO A 378 16.55 19.59 2.76
CA PRO A 378 16.60 20.99 2.34
C PRO A 378 18.04 21.52 2.20
N GLY A 379 18.92 21.16 3.15
CA GLY A 379 20.32 21.59 3.15
C GLY A 379 21.19 20.94 2.08
N MET A 380 20.77 19.79 1.54
CA MET A 380 21.53 19.00 0.57
C MET A 380 21.40 19.49 -0.87
N VAL A 381 20.46 20.40 -1.18
CA VAL A 381 20.29 20.89 -2.57
C VAL A 381 21.62 21.51 -3.03
N PRO A 382 22.24 21.00 -4.12
CA PRO A 382 23.54 21.49 -4.59
C PRO A 382 23.57 22.99 -4.81
N ALA A 383 24.29 23.72 -3.95
CA ALA A 383 24.31 25.19 -3.95
C ALA A 383 25.60 25.78 -4.53
N SER A 384 26.64 24.96 -4.72
CA SER A 384 27.92 25.36 -5.29
C SER A 384 28.54 24.20 -6.07
N GLU A 385 29.56 24.48 -6.88
CA GLU A 385 30.20 23.49 -7.76
C GLU A 385 30.78 22.27 -7.04
N ASN A 386 31.19 22.48 -5.77
CA ASN A 386 31.80 21.48 -4.89
C ASN A 386 30.78 20.76 -3.98
N THR A 387 29.49 21.11 -4.06
CA THR A 387 28.46 20.44 -3.26
C THR A 387 28.24 19.02 -3.79
N ASP A 388 28.04 18.05 -2.89
CA ASP A 388 27.69 16.68 -3.27
C ASP A 388 26.49 16.67 -4.23
N GLY A 389 26.58 15.93 -5.34
CA GLY A 389 25.58 15.91 -6.40
C GLY A 389 25.74 16.97 -7.50
N ALA A 390 26.51 18.05 -7.30
CA ALA A 390 26.64 19.12 -8.30
C ALA A 390 27.30 18.65 -9.60
N ALA A 391 28.42 17.91 -9.50
CA ALA A 391 29.15 17.40 -10.66
C ALA A 391 28.30 16.46 -11.52
N ILE A 392 27.67 15.46 -10.89
CA ILE A 392 26.82 14.50 -11.61
C ILE A 392 25.56 15.16 -12.18
N SER A 393 25.06 16.23 -11.56
CA SER A 393 23.94 17.02 -12.09
C SER A 393 24.33 17.81 -13.34
N ARG A 394 25.57 18.32 -13.42
CA ARG A 394 26.11 18.93 -14.64
C ARG A 394 26.24 17.90 -15.77
N GLU A 395 26.75 16.71 -15.46
CA GLU A 395 26.79 15.60 -16.44
C GLU A 395 25.39 15.20 -16.91
N ALA A 396 24.41 15.15 -15.99
CA ALA A 396 23.02 14.88 -16.30
C ALA A 396 22.46 15.93 -17.26
N ARG A 397 22.71 17.23 -16.99
CA ARG A 397 22.28 18.33 -17.87
C ARG A 397 22.80 18.15 -19.29
N GLU A 398 24.08 17.80 -19.47
CA GLU A 398 24.63 17.55 -20.80
C GLU A 398 24.01 16.32 -21.47
N PHE A 399 23.72 15.26 -20.72
CA PHE A 399 22.96 14.12 -21.25
C PHE A 399 21.57 14.53 -21.74
N TRP A 400 20.79 15.26 -20.95
CA TRP A 400 19.45 15.70 -21.33
C TRP A 400 19.44 16.63 -22.54
N ARG A 401 20.48 17.46 -22.70
CA ARG A 401 20.63 18.36 -23.86
C ARG A 401 21.05 17.63 -25.12
N GLN A 402 22.00 16.70 -25.01
CA GLN A 402 22.72 16.20 -26.18
C GLN A 402 22.34 14.77 -26.56
N ARG A 403 22.13 13.90 -25.55
CA ARG A 403 22.04 12.45 -25.72
C ARG A 403 20.65 11.87 -25.53
N TRP A 404 19.77 12.54 -24.77
CA TRP A 404 18.40 12.08 -24.58
C TRP A 404 17.64 12.01 -25.92
N ASN A 405 16.98 10.88 -26.15
CA ASN A 405 16.20 10.59 -27.36
C ASN A 405 14.82 9.99 -27.06
N GLY A 406 14.44 9.87 -25.79
CA GLY A 406 13.12 9.42 -25.38
C GLY A 406 12.07 10.53 -25.45
N GLN A 407 10.82 10.17 -25.15
CA GLN A 407 9.72 11.13 -25.11
C GLN A 407 9.68 11.86 -23.76
N THR A 408 9.36 13.16 -23.75
CA THR A 408 9.28 13.95 -22.50
C THR A 408 7.95 14.67 -22.39
N LEU A 409 7.23 14.44 -21.28
CA LEU A 409 6.06 15.18 -20.87
C LEU A 409 6.38 15.96 -19.60
N MET A 410 6.08 17.25 -19.60
CA MET A 410 6.25 18.13 -18.44
C MET A 410 4.89 18.58 -17.90
N ALA A 411 4.73 18.60 -16.58
CA ALA A 411 3.58 19.19 -15.91
C ALA A 411 4.04 20.16 -14.82
N ILE A 412 3.37 21.30 -14.67
CA ILE A 412 3.75 22.37 -13.75
C ILE A 412 2.57 22.72 -12.84
N GLY A 413 2.78 22.68 -11.54
CA GLY A 413 1.88 23.30 -10.57
C GLY A 413 2.12 24.80 -10.50
N ALA A 414 1.13 25.60 -10.93
CA ALA A 414 1.28 27.03 -11.08
C ALA A 414 1.38 27.80 -9.75
N GLN A 415 0.94 27.20 -8.64
CA GLN A 415 0.97 27.82 -7.31
C GLN A 415 2.22 27.46 -6.51
N ASP A 416 3.12 26.64 -7.05
CA ASP A 416 4.37 26.28 -6.38
C ASP A 416 5.29 27.50 -6.25
N THR A 417 5.71 27.77 -5.01
CA THR A 417 6.63 28.86 -4.67
C THR A 417 8.09 28.41 -4.55
N VAL A 418 8.38 27.12 -4.69
CA VAL A 418 9.72 26.52 -4.56
C VAL A 418 10.30 26.18 -5.93
N PHE A 419 9.62 25.34 -6.71
CA PHE A 419 10.00 24.98 -8.08
C PHE A 419 8.90 25.35 -9.08
N GLY A 420 8.36 26.56 -8.92
CA GLY A 420 7.30 27.09 -9.77
C GLY A 420 7.69 27.23 -11.24
N GLU A 421 6.77 27.79 -12.03
CA GLU A 421 6.89 27.84 -13.50
C GLU A 421 8.25 28.38 -14.01
N PRO A 422 8.86 29.44 -13.47
CA PRO A 422 10.17 29.91 -13.94
C PRO A 422 11.27 28.85 -13.87
N VAL A 423 11.31 28.07 -12.78
CA VAL A 423 12.28 26.99 -12.56
C VAL A 423 12.04 25.86 -13.57
N MET A 424 10.78 25.48 -13.75
CA MET A 424 10.40 24.41 -14.67
C MET A 424 10.61 24.79 -16.13
N ARG A 425 10.36 26.04 -16.52
CA ARG A 425 10.67 26.58 -17.86
C ARG A 425 12.17 26.59 -18.13
N ALA A 426 12.98 26.95 -17.14
CA ALA A 426 14.43 26.84 -17.25
C ALA A 426 14.87 25.38 -17.46
N LEU A 427 14.31 24.44 -16.69
CA LEU A 427 14.54 23.01 -16.88
C LEU A 427 14.07 22.51 -18.26
N GLN A 428 12.92 22.98 -18.76
CA GLN A 428 12.36 22.64 -20.07
C GLN A 428 13.40 22.89 -21.17
N THR A 429 14.07 24.04 -21.14
CA THR A 429 15.11 24.40 -22.13
C THR A 429 16.35 23.51 -22.10
N GLN A 430 16.55 22.75 -21.01
CA GLN A 430 17.68 21.84 -20.84
C GLN A 430 17.37 20.42 -21.29
N ILE A 431 16.11 20.09 -21.56
CA ILE A 431 15.69 18.74 -21.94
C ILE A 431 15.36 18.73 -23.43
N ARG A 432 16.21 18.06 -24.21
CA ARG A 432 16.01 17.90 -25.66
C ARG A 432 14.66 17.26 -25.94
N GLY A 433 13.87 17.91 -26.80
CA GLY A 433 12.56 17.39 -27.21
C GLY A 433 11.46 17.55 -26.15
N CYS A 434 11.69 18.30 -25.07
CA CYS A 434 10.63 18.63 -24.13
C CYS A 434 9.66 19.65 -24.75
N GLY A 435 8.45 19.19 -25.08
CA GLY A 435 7.37 20.05 -25.58
C GLY A 435 6.81 20.99 -24.53
N ASP A 436 5.72 21.68 -24.87
CA ASP A 436 5.05 22.59 -23.95
C ASP A 436 4.51 21.86 -22.71
N PRO A 437 4.70 22.44 -21.51
CA PRO A 437 4.24 21.85 -20.27
C PRO A 437 2.72 21.97 -20.13
N MET A 438 2.13 20.95 -19.52
CA MET A 438 0.79 21.04 -18.97
C MET A 438 0.85 21.88 -17.69
N VAL A 439 0.36 23.11 -17.72
CA VAL A 439 0.28 23.98 -16.53
C VAL A 439 -1.06 23.74 -15.82
N LEU A 440 -1.02 23.47 -14.51
CA LEU A 440 -2.17 23.25 -13.65
C LEU A 440 -2.36 24.48 -12.73
N PRO A 441 -3.32 25.38 -13.03
CA PRO A 441 -3.52 26.64 -12.29
C PRO A 441 -3.80 26.47 -10.79
N GLN A 442 -4.41 25.35 -10.43
CA GLN A 442 -4.85 25.02 -9.07
C GLN A 442 -3.82 24.25 -8.25
N ALA A 443 -2.74 23.77 -8.86
CA ALA A 443 -1.80 22.87 -8.21
C ALA A 443 -0.63 23.63 -7.58
N GLY A 444 -0.32 23.30 -6.33
CA GLY A 444 0.87 23.74 -5.61
C GLY A 444 2.11 22.91 -5.96
N HIS A 445 3.00 22.78 -4.99
CA HIS A 445 4.27 22.05 -5.13
C HIS A 445 4.09 20.53 -5.28
N PHE A 446 3.14 19.93 -4.55
CA PHE A 446 2.89 18.47 -4.59
C PHE A 446 1.96 18.10 -5.75
N VAL A 447 2.38 18.44 -6.96
CA VAL A 447 1.63 18.25 -8.21
C VAL A 447 0.99 16.86 -8.40
N PRO A 448 1.61 15.73 -7.99
CA PRO A 448 0.96 14.41 -8.06
C PRO A 448 -0.36 14.28 -7.27
N GLU A 449 -0.70 15.20 -6.37
CA GLU A 449 -2.03 15.28 -5.74
C GLU A 449 -3.15 15.65 -6.72
N HIS A 450 -2.80 16.18 -7.89
CA HIS A 450 -3.65 16.34 -9.08
C HIS A 450 -3.35 15.27 -10.15
N GLY A 451 -2.70 14.18 -9.73
CA GLY A 451 -2.00 13.25 -10.62
C GLY A 451 -2.88 12.44 -11.55
N GLU A 452 -4.18 12.29 -11.28
CA GLU A 452 -5.07 11.53 -12.17
C GLU A 452 -5.09 12.13 -13.59
N GLN A 453 -5.27 13.45 -13.71
CA GLN A 453 -5.28 14.14 -15.01
C GLN A 453 -3.92 14.06 -15.71
N ILE A 454 -2.83 14.15 -14.94
CA ILE A 454 -1.45 14.08 -15.45
C ILE A 454 -1.16 12.67 -15.97
N ALA A 455 -1.55 11.65 -15.22
CA ALA A 455 -1.39 10.25 -15.61
C ALA A 455 -2.23 9.93 -16.85
N GLN A 456 -3.48 10.41 -16.94
CA GLN A 456 -4.31 10.27 -18.13
C GLN A 456 -3.66 10.91 -19.36
N ARG A 457 -3.08 12.11 -19.21
CA ARG A 457 -2.34 12.78 -20.28
C ARG A 457 -1.10 11.98 -20.69
N ALA A 458 -0.39 11.40 -19.72
CA ALA A 458 0.77 10.55 -19.97
C ALA A 458 0.40 9.29 -20.78
N MET A 459 -0.76 8.66 -20.52
CA MET A 459 -1.24 7.50 -21.30
C MET A 459 -1.51 7.86 -22.77
N GLN A 460 -1.93 9.10 -23.03
CA GLN A 460 -2.15 9.57 -24.40
C GLN A 460 -0.86 10.01 -25.08
N PHE A 461 0.15 10.39 -24.31
CA PHE A 461 1.40 10.97 -24.81
C PHE A 461 2.45 9.90 -25.11
N PHE A 462 2.67 8.96 -24.19
CA PHE A 462 3.69 7.92 -24.33
C PHE A 462 3.18 6.79 -25.22
N LYS A 463 3.54 6.86 -26.51
CA LYS A 463 3.28 5.83 -27.52
C LYS A 463 4.63 5.37 -28.06
N PHE A 464 5.03 4.15 -27.72
CA PHE A 464 6.32 3.56 -28.09
C PHE A 464 6.16 2.35 -28.99
#